data_AF-A0A7S0K8X2-F1
#
_entry.id   AF-A0A7S0K8X2-F1
#
_cell.length_a   1.000
_cell.length_b   1.000
_cell.length_c   1.000
_cell.angle_alpha   90.00
_cell.angle_beta   90.00
_cell.angle_gamma   90.00
#
_symmetry.space_group_name_H-M   'P 1'
#
loop_
_entity.id
_entity.type
_entity.pdbx_description
1 polymer ?
#
loop_
_entity_poly.entity_id
_entity_poly.type
_entity_poly.pdbx_seq_one_letter_code
_entity_poly.pdbx_strand_id
1 'polypeptide(L)'
;AAAAAAAAAAAAGSASSAAQDLSSGLEIRVSFNGVWKESLTELSGGQRSLLALSLILAMLLFKPAPVYILDEVDAALDLSHTQNIGRMLRTHFRGSQFLVVSLKQGMFSNANVIFRTKFVDGVSTVTRTIGRKEAAPAADASGPRGAKAAAAAAAAAAAEEDED
;
A
#
# COMPACT_ATOMS: atom_id res chain seq x y z
N ALA A 1 1.88 10.17 7.59
CA ALA A 1 1.10 10.13 8.83
C ALA A 1 0.46 8.75 9.11
N ALA A 2 1.05 7.64 8.64
CA ALA A 2 0.51 6.28 8.84
C ALA A 2 1.46 5.36 9.63
N ALA A 3 2.35 5.94 10.45
CA ALA A 3 3.40 5.21 11.17
C ALA A 3 3.23 5.19 12.70
N ALA A 4 2.07 5.57 13.24
CA ALA A 4 1.91 5.83 14.68
C ALA A 4 0.96 4.89 15.43
N ALA A 5 0.56 3.74 14.85
CA ALA A 5 -0.40 2.84 15.50
C ALA A 5 0.23 1.58 16.13
N ALA A 6 1.53 1.59 16.43
CA ALA A 6 2.26 0.40 16.92
C ALA A 6 2.80 0.51 18.36
N ALA A 7 2.40 1.50 19.18
CA ALA A 7 3.12 1.77 20.44
C ALA A 7 2.28 2.09 21.69
N ALA A 8 1.05 1.58 21.85
CA ALA A 8 0.30 1.83 23.10
C ALA A 8 -0.65 0.69 23.53
N ALA A 9 -0.10 -0.49 23.83
CA ALA A 9 -0.82 -1.55 24.54
C ALA A 9 -0.09 -1.93 25.84
N ALA A 10 0.20 -0.94 26.69
CA ALA A 10 0.96 -1.13 27.94
C ALA A 10 0.18 -0.77 29.22
N ALA A 11 -1.14 -0.57 29.21
CA ALA A 11 -1.85 -0.28 30.46
C ALA A 11 -3.32 -0.71 30.44
N ALA A 12 -3.60 -1.91 30.98
CA ALA A 12 -4.77 -2.27 31.79
C ALA A 12 -5.12 -3.76 31.61
N GLY A 13 -4.40 -4.61 32.34
CA GLY A 13 -4.71 -6.02 32.56
C GLY A 13 -3.78 -6.53 33.64
N SER A 14 -4.32 -6.84 34.81
CA SER A 14 -3.57 -7.22 36.01
C SER A 14 -2.57 -8.33 35.74
N ALA A 15 -1.33 -8.15 36.18
CA ALA A 15 -0.36 -9.22 36.28
C ALA A 15 -0.91 -10.30 37.25
N SER A 16 -1.38 -11.41 36.69
CA SER A 16 -1.56 -12.66 37.44
C SER A 16 -0.44 -13.60 37.02
N SER A 17 0.49 -13.83 37.94
CA SER A 17 1.48 -14.88 37.89
C SER A 17 0.79 -16.24 38.03
N ALA A 18 0.36 -16.81 36.91
CA ALA A 18 -0.02 -18.20 36.83
C ALA A 18 0.42 -18.70 35.45
N ALA A 19 0.94 -19.93 35.39
CA ALA A 19 1.26 -20.60 34.15
C ALA A 19 0.11 -20.38 33.17
N GLN A 20 0.38 -19.61 32.11
CA GLN A 20 -0.61 -19.28 31.09
C GLN A 20 -1.10 -20.61 30.53
N ASP A 21 -2.35 -20.94 30.83
CA ASP A 21 -2.98 -22.16 30.37
C ASP A 21 -2.95 -22.08 28.84
N LEU A 22 -2.25 -22.99 28.14
CA LEU A 22 -2.18 -22.99 26.67
C LEU A 22 -3.57 -23.12 26.02
N SER A 23 -4.56 -23.50 26.82
CA SER A 23 -6.00 -23.56 26.50
C SER A 23 -6.67 -22.18 26.44
N SER A 24 -6.08 -21.15 27.06
CA SER A 24 -6.55 -19.77 26.96
C SER A 24 -6.13 -19.18 25.61
N GLY A 25 -7.12 -18.79 24.80
CA GLY A 25 -6.90 -18.28 23.45
C GLY A 25 -6.28 -16.86 23.43
N LEU A 26 -6.18 -16.29 22.22
CA LEU A 26 -5.73 -14.92 22.02
C LEU A 26 -6.92 -13.95 21.99
N GLU A 27 -6.91 -12.93 22.86
CA GLU A 27 -7.87 -11.82 22.82
C GLU A 27 -7.26 -10.59 22.14
N ILE A 28 -7.99 -9.98 21.21
CA ILE A 28 -7.57 -8.75 20.50
C ILE A 28 -8.46 -7.59 20.97
N ARG A 29 -7.84 -6.62 21.64
CA ARG A 29 -8.50 -5.36 22.03
C ARG A 29 -8.15 -4.26 21.05
N VAL A 30 -9.15 -3.47 20.65
CA VAL A 30 -8.97 -2.37 19.70
C VAL A 30 -9.68 -1.10 20.17
N SER A 31 -9.05 0.04 19.90
CA SER A 31 -9.64 1.36 20.10
C SER A 31 -9.70 2.11 18.77
N PHE A 32 -10.86 2.68 18.44
CA PHE A 32 -11.00 3.58 17.30
C PHE A 32 -11.36 4.98 17.80
N ASN A 33 -10.63 6.00 17.35
CA ASN A 33 -10.82 7.40 17.77
C ASN A 33 -10.85 7.59 19.30
N GLY A 34 -10.03 6.83 20.03
CA GLY A 34 -9.97 6.88 21.49
C GLY A 34 -11.09 6.14 22.23
N VAL A 35 -12.04 5.53 21.51
CA VAL A 35 -13.11 4.71 22.09
C VAL A 35 -12.72 3.24 22.04
N TRP A 36 -12.62 2.62 23.21
CA TRP A 36 -12.40 1.18 23.35
C TRP A 36 -13.65 0.39 22.99
N LYS A 37 -13.45 -0.75 22.34
CA LYS A 37 -14.50 -1.69 21.97
C LYS A 37 -14.45 -2.91 22.88
N GLU A 38 -15.61 -3.34 23.37
CA GLU A 38 -15.71 -4.53 24.22
C GLU A 38 -15.70 -5.79 23.36
N SER A 39 -16.25 -5.73 22.15
CA SER A 39 -16.23 -6.84 21.20
C SER A 39 -15.88 -6.42 19.78
N LEU A 40 -15.23 -7.32 19.03
CA LEU A 40 -15.00 -7.18 17.58
C LEU A 40 -16.30 -7.15 16.77
N THR A 41 -17.42 -7.62 17.34
CA THR A 41 -18.74 -7.58 16.70
C THR A 41 -19.29 -6.16 16.56
N GLU A 42 -18.88 -5.22 17.43
CA GLU A 42 -19.29 -3.81 17.39
C GLU A 42 -18.64 -3.02 16.24
N LEU A 43 -17.62 -3.59 15.61
CA LEU A 43 -16.88 -2.93 14.54
C LEU A 43 -17.70 -2.94 13.24
N SER A 44 -17.59 -1.85 12.48
CA SER A 44 -18.11 -1.83 11.11
C SER A 44 -17.35 -2.83 10.23
N GLY A 45 -17.94 -3.24 9.10
CA GLY A 45 -17.29 -4.15 8.15
C GLY A 45 -15.92 -3.62 7.66
N GLY A 46 -15.82 -2.31 7.44
CA GLY A 46 -14.56 -1.65 7.08
C GLY A 46 -13.52 -1.68 8.21
N GLN A 47 -13.95 -1.43 9.46
CA GLN A 47 -13.05 -1.48 10.63
C GLN A 47 -12.50 -2.88 10.87
N ARG A 48 -13.33 -3.92 10.75
CA ARG A 48 -12.87 -5.31 10.86
C ARG A 48 -11.85 -5.66 9.77
N SER A 49 -12.10 -5.22 8.54
CA SER A 49 -11.19 -5.46 7.42
C SER A 49 -9.84 -4.77 7.63
N LEU A 50 -9.84 -3.53 8.11
CA LEU A 50 -8.63 -2.78 8.42
C LEU A 50 -7.83 -3.42 9.57
N LEU A 51 -8.51 -3.90 10.61
CA LEU A 51 -7.87 -4.60 11.73
C LEU A 51 -7.20 -5.89 11.27
N ALA A 52 -7.92 -6.73 10.51
CA ALA A 52 -7.38 -7.98 9.98
C ALA A 52 -6.16 -7.74 9.09
N LEU A 53 -6.23 -6.74 8.21
CA LEU A 53 -5.11 -6.36 7.36
C LEU A 53 -3.91 -5.86 8.16
N SER A 54 -4.14 -5.05 9.18
CA SER A 54 -3.07 -4.54 10.06
C SER A 54 -2.33 -5.69 10.74
N LEU A 55 -3.07 -6.71 11.20
CA LEU A 55 -2.49 -7.92 11.78
C LEU A 55 -1.69 -8.72 10.74
N ILE A 56 -2.22 -8.92 9.53
CA ILE A 56 -1.51 -9.59 8.43
C ILE A 56 -0.19 -8.87 8.14
N LEU A 57 -0.24 -7.55 7.93
CA LEU A 57 0.95 -6.74 7.67
C LEU A 57 1.97 -6.84 8.81
N ALA A 58 1.52 -6.78 10.07
CA ALA A 58 2.40 -6.97 11.23
C ALA A 58 3.11 -8.33 11.22
N MET A 59 2.41 -9.42 10.84
CA MET A 59 3.02 -10.74 10.70
C MET A 59 4.06 -10.78 9.56
N LEU A 60 3.81 -10.09 8.45
CA LEU A 60 4.79 -10.00 7.36
C LEU A 60 6.07 -9.28 7.81
N LEU A 61 5.96 -8.26 8.67
CA LEU A 61 7.12 -7.56 9.23
C LEU A 61 7.89 -8.38 10.29
N PHE A 62 7.22 -9.24 11.05
CA PHE A 62 7.85 -9.99 12.15
C PHE A 62 8.92 -10.97 11.67
N LYS A 63 8.67 -11.66 10.55
CA LYS A 63 9.65 -12.58 9.96
C LYS A 63 9.75 -12.34 8.44
N PRO A 64 10.66 -11.45 8.00
CA PRO A 64 10.76 -11.12 6.59
C PRO A 64 11.10 -12.34 5.74
N ALA A 65 10.30 -12.59 4.71
CA ALA A 65 10.53 -13.63 3.70
C ALA A 65 11.21 -13.02 2.46
N PRO A 66 11.98 -13.79 1.69
CA PRO A 66 12.59 -13.29 0.45
C PRO A 66 11.54 -12.95 -0.62
N VAL A 67 10.39 -13.63 -0.63
CA VAL A 67 9.31 -13.43 -1.60
C VAL A 67 7.95 -13.46 -0.91
N TYR A 68 7.07 -12.54 -1.29
CA TYR A 68 5.67 -12.45 -0.87
C TYR A 68 4.75 -12.43 -2.09
N ILE A 69 3.66 -13.21 -2.03
CA ILE A 69 2.59 -13.22 -3.03
C ILE A 69 1.30 -12.83 -2.31
N LEU A 70 0.69 -11.73 -2.74
CA LEU A 70 -0.54 -11.19 -2.16
C LEU A 70 -1.60 -11.12 -3.25
N ASP A 71 -2.73 -11.81 -3.04
CA ASP A 71 -3.84 -11.85 -4.00
C ASP A 71 -5.06 -11.12 -3.42
N GLU A 72 -5.49 -10.04 -4.09
CA GLU A 72 -6.66 -9.22 -3.75
C GLU A 72 -6.79 -8.80 -2.27
N VAL A 73 -5.66 -8.67 -1.57
CA VAL A 73 -5.61 -8.27 -0.15
C VAL A 73 -6.18 -6.86 0.10
N ASP A 74 -6.42 -6.11 -0.96
CA ASP A 74 -6.93 -4.75 -0.98
C ASP A 74 -8.38 -4.61 -1.47
N ALA A 75 -9.08 -5.73 -1.70
CA ALA A 75 -10.46 -5.71 -2.18
C ALA A 75 -11.39 -4.88 -1.28
N ALA A 76 -11.22 -5.01 0.04
CA ALA A 76 -12.02 -4.31 1.06
C ALA A 76 -11.53 -2.88 1.37
N LEU A 77 -10.52 -2.37 0.66
CA LEU A 77 -9.89 -1.09 0.96
C LEU A 77 -10.26 0.01 -0.03
N ASP A 78 -10.25 1.24 0.48
CA ASP A 78 -10.43 2.44 -0.32
C ASP A 78 -9.11 2.88 -1.00
N LEU A 79 -9.18 3.92 -1.81
CA LEU A 79 -8.00 4.42 -2.52
C LEU A 79 -6.93 4.98 -1.57
N SER A 80 -7.34 5.61 -0.46
CA SER A 80 -6.41 6.24 0.47
C SER A 80 -5.59 5.19 1.24
N HIS A 81 -6.21 4.11 1.69
CA HIS A 81 -5.55 3.02 2.38
C HIS A 81 -4.64 2.21 1.44
N THR A 82 -5.09 1.94 0.21
CA THR A 82 -4.26 1.22 -0.78
C THR A 82 -2.99 1.97 -1.16
N GLN A 83 -3.04 3.30 -1.32
CA GLN A 83 -1.83 4.09 -1.54
C GLN A 83 -0.85 4.03 -0.36
N ASN A 84 -1.36 4.11 0.88
CA ASN A 84 -0.54 4.03 2.08
C ASN A 84 0.16 2.67 2.21
N ILE A 85 -0.54 1.58 1.89
CA ILE A 85 0.02 0.22 1.89
C ILE A 85 1.07 0.07 0.80
N GLY A 86 0.79 0.51 -0.43
CA GLY A 86 1.77 0.48 -1.52
C GLY A 86 3.07 1.20 -1.15
N ARG A 87 2.96 2.36 -0.51
CA ARG A 87 4.12 3.12 0.01
C ARG A 87 4.85 2.39 1.14
N MET A 88 4.11 1.79 2.07
CA MET A 88 4.68 1.02 3.18
C MET A 88 5.47 -0.19 2.67
N LEU A 89 4.88 -0.98 1.76
CA LEU A 89 5.53 -2.14 1.15
C LEU A 89 6.84 -1.76 0.47
N ARG A 90 6.82 -0.68 -0.33
CA ARG A 90 8.01 -0.17 -1.03
C ARG A 90 9.11 0.32 -0.08
N THR A 91 8.75 0.89 1.07
CA THR A 91 9.70 1.54 1.98
C THR A 91 10.29 0.55 2.99
N HIS A 92 9.46 -0.32 3.57
CA HIS A 92 9.85 -1.19 4.68
C HIS A 92 10.49 -2.51 4.23
N PHE A 93 10.21 -2.97 3.01
CA PHE A 93 10.69 -4.29 2.56
C PHE A 93 11.72 -4.21 1.43
N ARG A 94 12.84 -3.52 1.69
CA ARG A 94 13.91 -3.34 0.69
C ARG A 94 14.68 -4.62 0.32
N GLY A 95 14.56 -5.67 1.14
CA GLY A 95 15.22 -6.97 0.93
C GLY A 95 14.28 -8.09 0.48
N SER A 96 13.01 -7.79 0.21
CA SER A 96 11.99 -8.78 -0.14
C SER A 96 11.30 -8.43 -1.45
N GLN A 97 10.96 -9.43 -2.25
CA GLN A 97 10.19 -9.24 -3.48
C GLN A 97 8.69 -9.40 -3.21
N PHE A 98 7.89 -8.47 -3.71
CA PHE A 98 6.43 -8.52 -3.63
C PHE A 98 5.83 -8.75 -5.02
N LEU A 99 5.02 -9.80 -5.14
CA LEU A 99 4.10 -10.01 -6.23
C LEU A 99 2.69 -9.74 -5.70
N VAL A 100 2.05 -8.69 -6.22
CA VAL A 100 0.71 -8.29 -5.76
C VAL A 100 -0.26 -8.34 -6.94
N VAL A 101 -1.35 -9.06 -6.75
CA VAL A 101 -2.50 -9.06 -7.65
C VAL A 101 -3.53 -8.12 -7.05
N SER A 102 -3.91 -7.10 -7.81
CA SER A 102 -4.85 -6.07 -7.37
C SER A 102 -5.50 -5.39 -8.58
N LEU A 103 -6.75 -4.97 -8.39
CA LEU A 103 -7.52 -4.15 -9.33
C LEU A 103 -7.48 -2.65 -8.97
N LYS A 104 -6.88 -2.26 -7.83
CA LYS A 104 -6.90 -0.88 -7.31
C LYS A 104 -5.70 -0.09 -7.82
N GLN A 105 -5.97 1.10 -8.35
CA GLN A 105 -4.93 2.01 -8.84
C GLN A 105 -3.91 2.42 -7.77
N GLY A 106 -4.33 2.55 -6.51
CA GLY A 106 -3.45 2.88 -5.40
C GLY A 106 -2.32 1.87 -5.17
N MET A 107 -2.52 0.59 -5.52
CA MET A 107 -1.51 -0.46 -5.39
C MET A 107 -0.53 -0.46 -6.56
N PHE A 108 -1.04 -0.52 -7.80
CA PHE A 108 -0.16 -0.65 -8.96
C PHE A 108 0.58 0.64 -9.35
N SER A 109 0.14 1.82 -8.89
CA SER A 109 0.89 3.07 -9.09
C SER A 109 2.23 3.10 -8.35
N ASN A 110 2.37 2.30 -7.28
CA ASN A 110 3.59 2.19 -6.48
C ASN A 110 4.53 1.06 -6.93
N ALA A 111 4.13 0.29 -7.95
CA ALA A 111 4.86 -0.89 -8.40
C ALA A 111 6.10 -0.53 -9.26
N ASN A 112 7.18 -1.28 -9.09
CA ASN A 112 8.36 -1.15 -9.94
C ASN A 112 8.10 -1.67 -11.37
N VAL A 113 7.34 -2.75 -11.47
CA VAL A 113 6.96 -3.43 -12.71
C VAL A 113 5.49 -3.78 -12.62
N ILE A 114 4.74 -3.50 -13.68
CA ILE A 114 3.33 -3.83 -13.80
C ILE A 114 3.20 -4.94 -14.84
N PHE A 115 2.54 -6.03 -14.45
CA PHE A 115 2.10 -7.07 -15.37
C PHE A 115 0.60 -6.90 -15.59
N ARG A 116 0.20 -6.65 -16.82
CA ARG A 116 -1.21 -6.52 -17.21
C ARG A 116 -1.63 -7.79 -17.92
N THR A 117 -2.63 -8.47 -17.38
CA THR A 117 -3.28 -9.60 -18.04
C THR A 117 -4.44 -9.09 -18.90
N LYS A 118 -4.62 -9.69 -20.07
CA LYS A 118 -5.78 -9.48 -20.96
C LYS A 118 -6.22 -10.84 -21.48
N PHE A 119 -7.52 -11.04 -21.60
CA PHE A 119 -8.08 -12.23 -22.23
C PHE A 119 -8.57 -11.84 -23.63
N VAL A 120 -7.95 -12.40 -24.67
CA VAL A 120 -8.25 -12.10 -26.07
C VAL A 120 -8.29 -13.42 -26.83
N ASP A 121 -9.35 -13.64 -27.62
CA ASP A 121 -9.53 -14.83 -28.46
C ASP A 121 -9.32 -16.17 -27.73
N GLY A 122 -9.81 -16.28 -26.49
CA GLY A 122 -9.68 -17.51 -25.70
C GLY A 122 -8.32 -17.71 -25.02
N VAL A 123 -7.39 -16.76 -25.19
CA VAL A 123 -6.01 -16.85 -24.67
C VAL A 123 -5.72 -15.71 -23.70
N SER A 124 -5.16 -16.05 -22.54
CA SER A 124 -4.65 -15.08 -21.57
C SER A 124 -3.28 -14.55 -22.02
N THR A 125 -3.23 -13.29 -22.43
CA THR A 125 -2.01 -12.56 -22.80
C THR A 125 -1.52 -11.71 -21.63
N VAL A 126 -0.19 -11.62 -21.46
CA VAL A 126 0.43 -10.79 -20.41
C VAL A 126 1.35 -9.75 -21.05
N THR A 127 1.18 -8.48 -20.67
CA THR A 127 2.05 -7.38 -21.09
C THR A 127 2.80 -6.84 -19.88
N ARG A 128 4.12 -6.65 -20.00
CA ARG A 128 4.97 -6.09 -18.97
C ARG A 128 5.24 -4.61 -19.23
N THR A 129 4.99 -3.76 -18.25
CA THR A 129 5.33 -2.32 -18.28
C THR A 129 6.22 -1.99 -17.09
N ILE A 130 7.32 -1.29 -17.33
CA ILE A 130 8.19 -0.81 -16.24
C ILE A 130 7.60 0.51 -15.74
N GLY A 131 7.32 0.61 -14.45
CA GLY A 131 6.82 1.84 -13.84
C GLY A 131 7.86 2.94 -14.00
N ARG A 132 7.53 4.01 -14.72
CA ARG A 132 8.39 5.20 -14.81
C ARG A 132 8.56 5.72 -13.39
N LYS A 133 9.79 5.75 -12.88
CA LYS A 133 10.11 6.39 -11.59
C LYS A 133 9.61 7.83 -11.74
N GLU A 134 8.52 8.18 -11.05
CA GLU A 134 8.07 9.57 -10.97
C GLU A 134 9.29 10.35 -10.44
N ALA A 135 9.88 11.17 -11.31
CA ALA A 135 10.94 12.06 -10.90
C ALA A 135 10.37 12.91 -9.76
N ALA A 136 11.10 13.02 -8.66
CA ALA A 136 10.72 13.90 -7.56
C ALA A 136 10.26 15.24 -8.15
N PRO A 137 9.13 15.82 -7.66
CA PRO A 137 8.65 17.08 -8.21
C PRO A 137 9.81 18.07 -8.18
N ALA A 138 10.15 18.60 -9.35
CA ALA A 138 11.20 19.59 -9.49
C ALA A 138 10.91 20.70 -8.48
N ALA A 139 11.81 20.87 -7.52
CA ALA A 139 11.79 22.02 -6.64
C ALA A 139 11.72 23.28 -7.50
N ASP A 140 10.92 24.23 -7.01
CA ASP A 140 10.36 25.38 -7.70
C ASP A 140 11.11 25.89 -8.94
N ALA A 141 10.38 26.03 -10.04
CA ALA A 141 10.80 26.82 -11.19
C ALA A 141 10.03 28.15 -11.17
N SER A 142 10.18 28.93 -10.11
CA SER A 142 9.67 30.32 -10.03
C SER A 142 10.74 31.35 -10.42
N GLY A 143 11.85 30.91 -11.02
CA GLY A 143 12.91 31.77 -11.52
C GLY A 143 12.76 32.13 -13.01
N PRO A 144 13.22 33.31 -13.45
CA PRO A 144 13.07 33.83 -14.82
C PRO A 144 13.78 33.02 -15.92
N ARG A 145 14.40 31.88 -15.59
CA ARG A 145 14.99 30.92 -16.53
C ARG A 145 14.00 29.87 -17.06
N GLY A 146 12.86 29.66 -16.39
CA GLY A 146 11.83 28.70 -16.80
C GLY A 146 11.09 29.08 -18.09
N ALA A 147 10.94 30.38 -18.36
CA ALA A 147 10.22 30.88 -19.53
C ALA A 147 10.92 30.51 -20.86
N LYS A 148 12.26 30.48 -20.90
CA LYS A 148 13.01 30.08 -22.10
C LYS A 148 12.95 28.58 -22.38
N ALA A 149 12.89 27.75 -21.33
CA ALA A 149 12.78 26.30 -21.46
C ALA A 149 11.36 25.87 -21.90
N ALA A 150 10.32 26.53 -21.40
CA ALA A 150 8.93 26.30 -21.82
C ALA A 150 8.70 26.69 -23.29
N ALA A 151 9.29 27.80 -23.76
CA ALA A 151 9.18 28.23 -25.15
C ALA A 151 9.89 27.28 -26.14
N ALA A 152 11.03 26.69 -25.75
CA ALA A 152 11.75 25.72 -26.58
C ALA A 152 11.01 24.37 -26.67
N ALA A 153 10.33 23.94 -25.62
CA ALA A 153 9.55 22.70 -25.61
C ALA A 153 8.26 22.80 -26.44
N ALA A 154 7.61 23.98 -26.45
CA ALA A 154 6.41 24.21 -27.28
C ALA A 154 6.72 24.27 -28.78
N ALA A 155 7.89 24.78 -29.16
CA ALA A 155 8.32 24.84 -30.57
C ALA A 155 8.65 23.45 -31.16
N ALA A 156 9.10 22.50 -30.34
CA ALA A 156 9.39 21.13 -30.78
C ALA A 156 8.13 20.28 -31.00
N ALA A 157 7.03 20.57 -30.28
CA ALA A 157 5.79 19.82 -30.39
C ALA A 157 4.94 20.20 -31.62
N ALA A 158 5.18 21.37 -32.24
CA ALA A 158 4.43 21.84 -33.40
C ALA A 158 5.02 21.40 -34.75
N ALA A 159 6.09 20.58 -34.75
CA ALA A 159 6.81 20.16 -35.95
C ALA A 159 6.56 18.70 -36.36
N GLU A 160 5.67 17.97 -35.69
CA GLU A 160 5.37 16.55 -35.97
C GLU A 160 3.89 16.30 -36.36
N GLU A 161 3.20 17.29 -36.92
CA GLU A 161 1.88 17.13 -37.54
C GLU A 161 1.91 17.63 -39.00
N ASP A 162 2.65 16.93 -39.86
CA ASP A 162 2.50 16.97 -41.32
C ASP A 162 3.31 15.82 -41.94
N GLU A 163 2.79 14.59 -41.86
CA GLU A 163 3.12 13.47 -42.77
C GLU A 163 2.14 12.30 -42.51
N ASP A 164 1.00 12.33 -43.22
CA ASP A 164 0.30 11.23 -43.93
C ASP A 164 -1.19 11.55 -44.18
#